data_AF-A0A849U4L2-F1
#
_entry.id   AF-A0A849U4L2-F1
#
_cell.length_a   1.000
_cell.length_b   1.000
_cell.length_c   1.000
_cell.angle_alpha   90.00
_cell.angle_beta   90.00
_cell.angle_gamma   90.00
#
_symmetry.space_group_name_H-M   'P 1'
#
loop_
_entity.id
_entity.type
_entity.pdbx_description
1 polymer ?
#
loop_
_entity_poly.entity_id
_entity_poly.type
_entity_poly.pdbx_seq_one_letter_code
_entity_poly.pdbx_strand_id
1 'polypeptide(L)'
;MKPLFIDTASIPVSEPKPLVHAIRTLIAGGFVLGVGMPQVRAELPVPVNGGVLNATPVDIAIMGKATAAINGNTLNIKQLSDKAAMDWKSFNIGSDNAVRFDQPSTTSIALNRIHDQNPSQILGSLTANGQVYLVNQNGFVFGKNSQINVNSLVATTLGISDEVFQRGITKVFDISNSPAFEGNGQLFLKNDQGQFVLDQKGEKIKIQIFIEEGAKIKTEGNGGRVIIAAPTVTNAGTIETPDGQTILVGSKDKVYLQEAGSDSDIRGLLVEVGTGGETNNVGKVIAERGNASLMGFAVNQKGIASATTSVRLNGSVRLLAREGIQSPSSTGGKLLPGSTTRATDQGDGLGTSAKVTLSKGSVTSVDLDADKSLTAIDAQAQAASTIEISGHKVLLQDQSTVQAKSGKVSIAAVDNPADPRLKGKARILLEKGSKIDVSGVKNVSLPIERNVVQVELRKNELKDAPLQREGVLFGKKVLVDLRDADLKYSATGELTSASIPLADIK
;
A
#
# COMPACT_ATOMS: atom_id res chain seq x y z
N MET A 1 13.23 -22.81 24.60
CA MET A 1 14.02 -21.91 25.48
C MET A 1 15.03 -21.13 24.63
N LYS A 2 15.44 -19.94 25.12
CA LYS A 2 16.13 -18.85 24.40
C LYS A 2 15.33 -18.27 23.22
N PRO A 3 14.82 -17.02 23.32
CA PRO A 3 14.37 -16.28 22.15
C PRO A 3 15.59 -15.86 21.32
N LEU A 4 15.51 -16.03 20.01
CA LEU A 4 16.51 -15.50 19.09
C LEU A 4 16.24 -14.01 18.91
N PHE A 5 16.93 -13.16 19.69
CA PHE A 5 16.94 -11.72 19.44
C PHE A 5 17.49 -11.49 18.03
N ILE A 6 16.68 -10.89 17.17
CA ILE A 6 17.16 -10.36 15.89
C ILE A 6 18.02 -9.17 16.24
N ASP A 7 19.33 -9.33 16.09
CA ASP A 7 20.31 -8.28 16.33
C ASP A 7 19.98 -7.09 15.41
N THR A 8 19.72 -5.93 16.00
CA THR A 8 19.37 -4.70 15.28
C THR A 8 20.64 -4.10 14.71
N ALA A 9 21.19 -4.77 13.70
CA ALA A 9 22.28 -4.25 12.88
C ALA A 9 21.86 -2.88 12.34
N SER A 10 22.59 -1.85 12.77
CA SER A 10 22.31 -0.46 12.45
C SER A 10 22.23 -0.27 10.95
N ILE A 11 21.02 0.04 10.44
CA ILE A 11 20.83 0.50 9.07
C ILE A 11 21.75 1.70 8.88
N PRO A 12 22.63 1.71 7.86
CA PRO A 12 23.50 2.85 7.63
C PRO A 12 22.62 4.07 7.33
N VAL A 13 22.61 5.02 8.25
CA VAL A 13 21.91 6.31 8.09
C VAL A 13 22.54 7.01 6.90
N SER A 14 21.92 6.91 5.72
CA SER A 14 22.26 7.82 4.63
C SER A 14 21.84 9.21 5.08
N GLU A 15 22.81 10.12 5.17
CA GLU A 15 22.58 11.50 5.60
C GLU A 15 21.31 12.07 4.96
N PRO A 16 20.44 12.75 5.73
CA PRO A 16 19.22 13.32 5.17
C PRO A 16 19.58 14.30 4.07
N LYS A 17 19.30 13.90 2.82
CA LYS A 17 19.59 14.69 1.63
C LYS A 17 19.01 16.11 1.79
N PRO A 18 19.64 17.13 1.16
CA PRO A 18 19.34 18.54 1.39
C PRO A 18 17.88 18.98 1.18
N LEU A 19 16.98 18.13 0.67
CA LEU A 19 15.54 18.38 0.60
C LEU A 19 14.88 18.70 1.96
N VAL A 20 15.25 18.01 3.05
CA VAL A 20 14.64 18.27 4.37
C VAL A 20 15.05 19.65 4.89
N HIS A 21 16.30 20.06 4.61
CA HIS A 21 16.72 21.43 4.86
C HIS A 21 16.01 22.40 3.90
N ALA A 22 16.08 22.19 2.58
CA ALA A 22 15.48 23.04 1.57
C ALA A 22 13.99 23.32 1.77
N ILE A 23 13.19 22.31 2.12
CA ILE A 23 11.76 22.51 2.44
C ILE A 23 11.65 23.36 3.71
N ARG A 24 12.39 23.05 4.78
CA ARG A 24 12.37 23.83 6.03
C ARG A 24 12.96 25.24 5.91
N THR A 25 13.91 25.48 5.02
CA THR A 25 14.59 26.78 4.84
C THR A 25 13.99 27.63 3.74
N LEU A 26 13.28 27.04 2.77
CA LEU A 26 12.35 27.81 1.95
C LEU A 26 11.12 28.23 2.75
N ILE A 27 10.67 27.40 3.70
CA ILE A 27 9.59 27.73 4.65
C ILE A 27 10.05 28.72 5.75
N ALA A 28 11.35 28.86 6.02
CA ALA A 28 11.91 29.81 7.00
C ALA A 28 12.64 31.03 6.39
N GLY A 29 12.91 31.03 5.08
CA GLY A 29 13.73 32.03 4.39
C GLY A 29 12.98 33.25 3.86
N GLY A 30 11.66 33.33 4.07
CA GLY A 30 10.82 34.46 3.68
C GLY A 30 10.95 35.67 4.61
N PHE A 31 12.14 36.28 4.68
CA PHE A 31 12.44 37.58 5.33
C PHE A 31 13.39 38.34 4.40
N VAL A 32 13.43 39.67 4.26
CA VAL A 32 13.18 40.82 5.17
C VAL A 32 12.52 41.93 4.30
N LEU A 33 11.83 42.99 4.74
CA LEU A 33 11.70 43.75 6.01
C LEU A 33 10.23 44.13 6.29
N GLY A 34 9.90 44.41 7.56
CA GLY A 34 8.62 45.00 7.99
C GLY A 34 8.44 44.89 9.50
N VAL A 35 8.84 45.91 10.26
CA VAL A 35 8.83 45.86 11.73
C VAL A 35 7.38 45.96 12.23
N GLY A 36 6.89 44.93 12.94
CA GLY A 36 5.63 45.02 13.69
C GLY A 36 4.49 44.07 13.30
N MET A 37 4.74 42.92 12.65
CA MET A 37 3.72 41.87 12.47
C MET A 37 4.14 40.55 13.14
N PRO A 38 3.20 39.82 13.79
CA PRO A 38 3.49 38.55 14.43
C PRO A 38 3.82 37.48 13.38
N GLN A 39 4.73 36.57 13.72
CA GLN A 39 5.06 35.40 12.91
C GLN A 39 3.79 34.54 12.74
N VAL A 40 3.24 34.46 11.52
CA VAL A 40 1.99 33.73 11.27
C VAL A 40 2.26 32.22 11.27
N ARG A 41 2.24 31.62 12.45
CA ARG A 41 1.99 30.18 12.59
C ARG A 41 0.49 29.94 12.43
N ALA A 42 0.09 29.37 11.29
CA ALA A 42 -1.29 28.94 11.07
C ALA A 42 -1.51 27.60 11.79
N GLU A 43 -2.12 27.64 12.97
CA GLU A 43 -2.15 26.50 13.88
C GLU A 43 -3.34 25.54 13.70
N LEU A 44 -4.43 26.00 13.08
CA LEU A 44 -5.61 25.21 12.73
C LEU A 44 -6.12 25.55 11.32
N PRO A 45 -6.94 24.67 10.69
CA PRO A 45 -7.54 24.93 9.38
C PRO A 45 -8.45 26.17 9.36
N VAL A 46 -8.41 26.93 8.27
CA VAL A 46 -9.20 28.16 8.06
C VAL A 46 -10.16 27.93 6.88
N PRO A 47 -11.49 27.93 7.09
CA PRO A 47 -12.44 27.62 6.03
C PRO A 47 -12.60 28.81 5.06
N VAL A 48 -13.04 28.52 3.83
CA VAL A 48 -13.46 29.55 2.86
C VAL A 48 -14.82 30.12 3.26
N ASN A 49 -15.74 29.25 3.67
CA ASN A 49 -17.13 29.55 4.01
C ASN A 49 -17.38 29.33 5.51
N GLY A 50 -18.36 30.04 6.06
CA GLY A 50 -18.57 30.14 7.50
C GLY A 50 -17.85 31.34 8.11
N GLY A 51 -18.30 31.76 9.29
CA GLY A 51 -17.68 32.86 10.04
C GLY A 51 -16.30 32.48 10.61
N VAL A 52 -15.68 33.41 11.35
CA VAL A 52 -14.47 33.12 12.11
C VAL A 52 -14.75 31.96 13.08
N LEU A 53 -14.03 30.85 12.90
CA LEU A 53 -14.15 29.68 13.76
C LEU A 53 -13.89 30.07 15.22
N ASN A 54 -14.81 29.67 16.10
CA ASN A 54 -14.76 29.91 17.54
C ASN A 54 -15.43 28.74 18.28
N ALA A 55 -15.72 28.89 19.58
CA ALA A 55 -16.34 27.83 20.37
C ALA A 55 -17.80 27.49 19.99
N THR A 56 -18.49 28.38 19.27
CA THR A 56 -19.82 28.15 18.73
C THR A 56 -19.74 27.42 17.38
N PRO A 57 -20.50 26.33 17.18
CA PRO A 57 -20.56 25.66 15.89
C PRO A 57 -21.05 26.58 14.76
N VAL A 58 -20.30 26.64 13.67
CA VAL A 58 -20.67 27.32 12.43
C VAL A 58 -20.74 26.34 11.26
N ASP A 59 -21.67 26.52 10.34
CA ASP A 59 -21.74 25.72 9.11
C ASP A 59 -20.54 26.02 8.20
N ILE A 60 -19.87 24.97 7.70
CA ILE A 60 -18.68 25.08 6.83
C ILE A 60 -18.77 24.25 5.53
N ALA A 61 -19.81 23.43 5.39
CA ALA A 61 -19.99 22.56 4.23
C ALA A 61 -20.48 23.34 2.99
N ILE A 62 -19.84 23.12 1.84
CA ILE A 62 -20.33 23.54 0.52
C ILE A 62 -21.26 22.51 -0.13
N MET A 63 -21.18 21.25 0.31
CA MET A 63 -22.05 20.15 -0.09
C MET A 63 -22.31 19.26 1.12
N GLY A 64 -23.54 18.77 1.28
CA GLY A 64 -23.94 18.03 2.47
C GLY A 64 -24.15 18.95 3.67
N LYS A 65 -23.89 18.46 4.88
CA LYS A 65 -24.02 19.20 6.13
C LYS A 65 -22.85 18.87 7.06
N ALA A 66 -22.11 19.90 7.47
CA ALA A 66 -21.10 19.79 8.52
C ALA A 66 -20.91 21.15 9.22
N THR A 67 -20.84 21.11 10.55
CA THR A 67 -20.50 22.27 11.39
C THR A 67 -19.09 22.12 11.96
N ALA A 68 -18.45 23.24 12.28
CA ALA A 68 -17.14 23.28 12.91
C ALA A 68 -17.11 24.20 14.12
N ALA A 69 -16.41 23.78 15.18
CA ALA A 69 -16.16 24.58 16.39
C ALA A 69 -14.75 24.30 16.92
N ILE A 70 -14.08 25.33 17.44
CA ILE A 70 -12.77 25.24 18.10
C ILE A 70 -12.97 25.12 19.61
N ASN A 71 -12.40 24.08 20.21
CA ASN A 71 -12.36 23.90 21.65
C ASN A 71 -10.90 23.73 22.10
N GLY A 72 -10.35 24.76 22.77
CA GLY A 72 -8.91 24.86 23.00
C GLY A 72 -8.14 24.79 21.68
N ASN A 73 -7.13 23.91 21.62
CA ASN A 73 -6.32 23.67 20.43
C ASN A 73 -6.94 22.63 19.46
N THR A 74 -8.22 22.27 19.62
CA THR A 74 -8.89 21.25 18.81
C THR A 74 -10.00 21.83 17.94
N LEU A 75 -9.85 21.73 16.63
CA LEU A 75 -10.95 21.93 15.68
C LEU A 75 -11.81 20.66 15.62
N ASN A 76 -13.06 20.75 16.07
CA ASN A 76 -14.05 19.69 15.99
C ASN A 76 -14.97 19.96 14.80
N ILE A 77 -15.02 19.04 13.85
CA ILE A 77 -15.87 19.08 12.66
C ILE A 77 -16.93 17.99 12.83
N LYS A 78 -18.20 18.40 13.02
CA LYS A 78 -19.33 17.48 13.15
C LYS A 78 -20.05 17.39 11.81
N GLN A 79 -19.83 16.29 11.10
CA GLN A 79 -20.50 15.96 9.85
C GLN A 79 -21.85 15.31 10.13
N LEU A 80 -22.90 15.78 9.46
CA LEU A 80 -24.30 15.38 9.67
C LEU A 80 -24.91 14.62 8.47
N SER A 81 -24.19 14.54 7.35
CA SER A 81 -24.58 13.79 6.14
C SER A 81 -23.50 12.79 5.74
N ASP A 82 -23.86 11.70 5.05
CA ASP A 82 -22.89 10.64 4.68
C ASP A 82 -21.75 11.12 3.78
N LYS A 83 -22.01 12.14 2.95
CA LYS A 83 -20.98 12.87 2.22
C LYS A 83 -21.07 14.34 2.59
N ALA A 84 -19.92 14.95 2.85
CA ALA A 84 -19.80 16.40 3.01
C ALA A 84 -18.53 16.88 2.29
N ALA A 85 -18.61 18.03 1.61
CA ALA A 85 -17.46 18.71 1.04
C ALA A 85 -17.27 20.07 1.71
N MET A 86 -16.03 20.43 2.01
CA MET A 86 -15.61 21.64 2.70
C MET A 86 -14.42 22.25 1.97
N ASP A 87 -14.47 23.56 1.78
CA ASP A 87 -13.43 24.34 1.12
C ASP A 87 -12.66 25.15 2.15
N TRP A 88 -11.33 25.08 2.09
CA TRP A 88 -10.40 25.65 3.06
C TRP A 88 -9.45 26.64 2.40
N LYS A 89 -9.29 27.83 2.99
CA LYS A 89 -8.24 28.80 2.60
C LYS A 89 -6.86 28.26 2.93
N SER A 90 -6.76 27.57 4.06
CA SER A 90 -5.60 26.79 4.47
C SER A 90 -6.04 25.63 5.36
N PHE A 91 -5.30 24.52 5.29
CA PHE A 91 -5.52 23.37 6.16
C PHE A 91 -4.17 22.93 6.71
N ASN A 92 -3.87 23.42 7.90
CA ASN A 92 -2.66 23.14 8.66
C ASN A 92 -3.06 22.67 10.06
N ILE A 93 -2.25 21.83 10.68
CA ILE A 93 -2.44 21.36 12.07
C ILE A 93 -1.10 21.54 12.78
N GLY A 94 -0.99 22.56 13.64
CA GLY A 94 0.20 22.81 14.45
C GLY A 94 0.54 21.63 15.39
N SER A 95 1.77 21.55 15.87
CA SER A 95 2.26 20.43 16.70
C SER A 95 1.38 20.10 17.90
N ASP A 96 0.84 21.14 18.53
CA ASP A 96 0.07 21.08 19.78
C ASP A 96 -1.45 21.23 19.51
N ASN A 97 -1.85 21.05 18.24
CA ASN A 97 -3.21 21.20 17.75
C ASN A 97 -3.76 19.88 17.21
N ALA A 98 -5.09 19.80 17.14
CA ALA A 98 -5.81 18.62 16.70
C ALA A 98 -6.98 18.99 15.78
N VAL A 99 -7.27 18.12 14.80
CA VAL A 99 -8.52 18.16 14.03
C VAL A 99 -9.25 16.84 14.23
N ARG A 100 -10.51 16.92 14.66
CA ARG A 100 -11.38 15.76 14.89
C ARG A 100 -12.61 15.84 13.98
N PHE A 101 -12.78 14.84 13.11
CA PHE A 101 -14.02 14.63 12.39
C PHE A 101 -14.91 13.64 13.15
N ASP A 102 -16.12 14.09 13.50
CA ASP A 102 -17.21 13.27 14.03
C ASP A 102 -18.22 13.06 12.91
N GLN A 103 -18.24 11.86 12.31
CA GLN A 103 -18.99 11.54 11.09
C GLN A 103 -20.10 10.51 11.38
N PRO A 104 -21.18 10.45 10.58
CA PRO A 104 -22.33 9.58 10.87
C PRO A 104 -21.99 8.08 10.94
N SER A 105 -21.01 7.62 10.16
CA SER A 105 -20.56 6.22 10.14
C SER A 105 -19.12 6.08 9.66
N THR A 106 -18.57 4.86 9.74
CA THR A 106 -17.23 4.54 9.22
C THR A 106 -17.11 4.64 7.70
N THR A 107 -18.22 4.59 6.96
CA THR A 107 -18.24 4.72 5.50
C THR A 107 -18.48 6.16 5.03
N SER A 108 -18.92 7.06 5.92
CA SER A 108 -19.14 8.47 5.60
C SER A 108 -17.83 9.17 5.19
N ILE A 109 -17.91 10.17 4.29
CA ILE A 109 -16.76 10.80 3.64
C ILE A 109 -16.78 12.31 3.83
N ALA A 110 -15.65 12.85 4.32
CA ALA A 110 -15.33 14.28 4.40
C ALA A 110 -14.34 14.64 3.28
N LEU A 111 -14.77 15.37 2.26
CA LEU A 111 -13.89 15.93 1.23
C LEU A 111 -13.44 17.34 1.65
N ASN A 112 -12.13 17.54 1.77
CA ASN A 112 -11.53 18.82 2.13
C ASN A 112 -10.69 19.32 0.95
N ARG A 113 -11.16 20.38 0.28
CA ARG A 113 -10.44 21.05 -0.80
C ARG A 113 -9.69 22.25 -0.22
N ILE A 114 -8.41 22.37 -0.56
CA ILE A 114 -7.51 23.33 0.07
C ILE A 114 -6.98 24.24 -1.04
N HIS A 115 -7.30 25.53 -0.90
CA HIS A 115 -6.99 26.58 -1.89
C HIS A 115 -5.75 27.42 -1.52
N ASP A 116 -4.99 26.95 -0.52
CA ASP A 116 -3.70 27.52 -0.12
C ASP A 116 -2.68 27.39 -1.25
N GLN A 117 -1.87 28.42 -1.46
CA GLN A 117 -0.74 28.37 -2.40
C GLN A 117 0.45 27.59 -1.83
N ASN A 118 0.41 27.27 -0.53
CA ASN A 118 1.44 26.53 0.18
C ASN A 118 1.06 25.04 0.37
N PRO A 119 2.06 24.13 0.49
CA PRO A 119 1.83 22.77 0.94
C PRO A 119 1.23 22.74 2.36
N SER A 120 0.25 21.87 2.59
CA SER A 120 -0.39 21.70 3.89
C SER A 120 0.56 21.08 4.93
N GLN A 121 0.70 21.72 6.09
CA GLN A 121 1.55 21.30 7.19
C GLN A 121 0.72 20.56 8.25
N ILE A 122 0.88 19.24 8.32
CA ILE A 122 0.21 18.37 9.30
C ILE A 122 1.24 17.96 10.34
N LEU A 123 1.34 18.71 11.43
CA LEU A 123 2.36 18.54 12.48
C LEU A 123 1.77 17.93 13.77
N GLY A 124 0.51 18.22 14.06
CA GLY A 124 -0.27 17.67 15.18
C GLY A 124 -1.09 16.43 14.83
N SER A 125 -2.29 16.32 15.40
CA SER A 125 -3.15 15.13 15.23
C SER A 125 -4.38 15.34 14.33
N LEU A 126 -4.73 14.30 13.58
CA LEU A 126 -5.96 14.20 12.79
C LEU A 126 -6.67 12.90 13.13
N THR A 127 -7.91 12.98 13.61
CA THR A 127 -8.71 11.81 14.00
C THR A 127 -10.07 11.83 13.32
N ALA A 128 -10.51 10.68 12.79
CA ALA A 128 -11.84 10.51 12.21
C ALA A 128 -12.37 9.09 12.40
N ASN A 129 -13.66 8.93 12.67
CA ASN A 129 -14.28 7.60 12.68
C ASN A 129 -14.61 7.09 11.26
N GLY A 130 -14.71 7.97 10.26
CA GLY A 130 -14.96 7.64 8.85
C GLY A 130 -13.80 7.97 7.93
N GLN A 131 -14.13 8.37 6.70
CA GLN A 131 -13.16 8.65 5.64
C GLN A 131 -12.88 10.15 5.52
N VAL A 132 -11.60 10.52 5.41
CA VAL A 132 -11.14 11.90 5.23
C VAL A 132 -10.32 12.00 3.95
N TYR A 133 -10.79 12.80 3.00
CA TYR A 133 -10.07 13.11 1.76
C TYR A 133 -9.52 14.55 1.88
N LEU A 134 -8.22 14.72 1.68
CA LEU A 134 -7.50 15.98 1.71
C LEU A 134 -6.91 16.25 0.33
N VAL A 135 -7.28 17.38 -0.28
CA VAL A 135 -6.87 17.77 -1.64
C VAL A 135 -6.16 19.12 -1.58
N ASN A 136 -4.83 19.15 -1.76
CA ASN A 136 -4.03 20.37 -1.88
C ASN A 136 -3.05 20.22 -3.06
N GLN A 137 -3.22 21.03 -4.12
CA GLN A 137 -2.40 20.95 -5.33
C GLN A 137 -0.91 21.22 -5.08
N ASN A 138 -0.58 21.92 -4.00
CA ASN A 138 0.79 22.27 -3.62
C ASN A 138 1.47 21.20 -2.73
N GLY A 139 0.75 20.15 -2.31
CA GLY A 139 1.33 19.05 -1.55
C GLY A 139 1.05 19.07 -0.06
N PHE A 140 1.69 18.15 0.64
CA PHE A 140 1.54 17.94 2.08
C PHE A 140 2.88 17.59 2.72
N VAL A 141 3.09 18.09 3.95
CA VAL A 141 4.16 17.67 4.84
C VAL A 141 3.53 17.13 6.13
N PHE A 142 3.64 15.82 6.34
CA PHE A 142 3.29 15.17 7.60
C PHE A 142 4.55 15.17 8.48
N GLY A 143 4.59 16.04 9.48
CA GLY A 143 5.77 16.27 10.32
C GLY A 143 6.06 15.11 11.28
N LYS A 144 7.31 15.01 11.76
CA LYS A 144 7.84 13.89 12.57
C LYS A 144 7.04 13.46 13.82
N ASN A 145 6.15 14.31 14.33
CA ASN A 145 5.34 14.04 15.52
C ASN A 145 3.85 13.81 15.19
N SER A 146 3.48 13.92 13.90
CA SER A 146 2.10 13.90 13.45
C SER A 146 1.47 12.50 13.60
N GLN A 147 0.19 12.49 13.97
CA GLN A 147 -0.57 11.28 14.25
C GLN A 147 -1.93 11.34 13.56
N ILE A 148 -2.12 10.49 12.55
CA ILE A 148 -3.31 10.47 11.72
C ILE A 148 -4.00 9.12 11.91
N ASN A 149 -5.14 9.13 12.60
CA ASN A 149 -5.91 7.92 12.95
C ASN A 149 -7.33 8.05 12.38
N VAL A 150 -7.59 7.44 11.22
CA VAL A 150 -8.86 7.56 10.48
C VAL A 150 -9.37 6.20 10.03
N ASN A 151 -10.64 6.03 9.60
CA ASN A 151 -11.01 4.77 8.95
C ASN A 151 -10.44 4.68 7.53
N SER A 152 -10.41 5.78 6.78
CA SER A 152 -9.62 5.85 5.53
C SER A 152 -9.11 7.26 5.26
N LEU A 153 -7.89 7.35 4.74
CA LEU A 153 -7.24 8.59 4.31
C LEU A 153 -7.08 8.60 2.80
N VAL A 154 -7.45 9.71 2.15
CA VAL A 154 -6.93 10.06 0.84
C VAL A 154 -6.20 11.39 0.97
N ALA A 155 -4.91 11.44 0.64
CA ALA A 155 -4.12 12.67 0.61
C ALA A 155 -3.58 12.86 -0.81
N THR A 156 -4.01 13.89 -1.52
CA THR A 156 -3.74 14.02 -2.96
C THR A 156 -3.46 15.45 -3.39
N THR A 157 -2.55 15.60 -4.35
CA THR A 157 -2.33 16.88 -5.07
C THR A 157 -3.11 16.94 -6.39
N LEU A 158 -3.70 15.82 -6.80
CA LEU A 158 -4.65 15.74 -7.91
C LEU A 158 -6.07 15.97 -7.37
N GLY A 159 -6.90 16.66 -8.16
CA GLY A 159 -8.27 17.00 -7.81
C GLY A 159 -9.22 15.80 -7.82
N ILE A 160 -10.30 15.93 -7.04
CA ILE A 160 -11.48 15.06 -7.05
C ILE A 160 -12.66 15.91 -7.51
N SER A 161 -13.24 15.62 -8.67
CA SER A 161 -14.43 16.32 -9.17
C SER A 161 -15.68 15.98 -8.33
N ASP A 162 -16.69 16.84 -8.36
CA ASP A 162 -17.95 16.57 -7.65
C ASP A 162 -18.64 15.31 -8.15
N GLU A 163 -18.56 15.03 -9.45
CA GLU A 163 -19.07 13.79 -10.05
C GLU A 163 -18.36 12.55 -9.48
N VAL A 164 -17.02 12.56 -9.41
CA VAL A 164 -16.23 11.46 -8.86
C VAL A 164 -16.48 11.31 -7.36
N PHE A 165 -16.62 12.41 -6.62
CA PHE A 165 -16.96 12.38 -5.20
C PHE A 165 -18.36 11.77 -4.97
N GLN A 166 -19.36 12.12 -5.77
CA GLN A 166 -20.71 11.57 -5.67
C GLN A 166 -20.79 10.10 -6.09
N ARG A 167 -20.17 9.70 -7.21
CA ARG A 167 -20.15 8.31 -7.71
C ARG A 167 -19.25 7.38 -6.89
N GLY A 168 -18.18 7.92 -6.27
CA GLY A 168 -17.21 7.19 -5.48
C GLY A 168 -15.93 6.86 -6.26
N ILE A 169 -14.78 7.18 -5.67
CA ILE A 169 -13.45 7.08 -6.30
C ILE A 169 -13.07 5.67 -6.80
N THR A 170 -13.73 4.62 -6.31
CA THR A 170 -13.46 3.22 -6.70
C THR A 170 -14.35 2.70 -7.83
N LYS A 171 -15.40 3.45 -8.22
CA LYS A 171 -16.43 3.03 -9.19
C LYS A 171 -16.42 3.82 -10.50
N VAL A 172 -15.80 5.01 -10.51
CA VAL A 172 -15.82 5.90 -11.69
C VAL A 172 -15.12 5.34 -12.92
N PHE A 173 -14.15 4.44 -12.74
CA PHE A 173 -13.54 3.75 -13.87
C PHE A 173 -14.54 2.77 -14.52
N ASP A 174 -15.24 1.96 -13.73
CA ASP A 174 -16.25 1.00 -14.24
C ASP A 174 -17.46 1.68 -14.90
N ILE A 175 -17.83 2.88 -14.42
CA ILE A 175 -19.00 3.63 -14.89
C ILE A 175 -18.71 4.43 -16.17
N SER A 176 -17.56 5.10 -16.25
CA SER A 176 -17.27 6.08 -17.32
C SER A 176 -15.82 6.07 -17.82
N ASN A 177 -15.00 5.10 -17.41
CA ASN A 177 -13.56 5.04 -17.68
C ASN A 177 -12.78 6.27 -17.18
N SER A 178 -13.37 7.01 -16.24
CA SER A 178 -12.80 8.25 -15.71
C SER A 178 -11.71 7.97 -14.68
N PRO A 179 -10.68 8.84 -14.57
CA PRO A 179 -9.74 8.76 -13.46
C PRO A 179 -10.43 9.04 -12.13
N ALA A 180 -9.91 8.45 -11.05
CA ALA A 180 -10.33 8.74 -9.68
C ALA A 180 -9.77 10.07 -9.19
N PHE A 181 -8.55 10.43 -9.61
CA PHE A 181 -7.93 11.73 -9.33
C PHE A 181 -7.38 12.34 -10.63
N GLU A 182 -7.59 13.64 -10.83
CA GLU A 182 -7.13 14.38 -12.03
C GLU A 182 -6.36 15.64 -11.64
N GLY A 183 -5.10 15.72 -12.07
CA GLY A 183 -4.17 16.82 -11.83
C GLY A 183 -3.96 17.68 -13.07
N ASN A 184 -3.42 18.87 -12.86
CA ASN A 184 -3.14 19.86 -13.90
C ASN A 184 -1.83 19.61 -14.68
N GLY A 185 -1.16 18.46 -14.48
CA GLY A 185 0.11 18.11 -15.12
C GLY A 185 1.34 18.82 -14.56
N GLN A 186 1.19 19.69 -13.54
CA GLN A 186 2.32 20.40 -12.95
C GLN A 186 3.20 19.46 -12.13
N LEU A 187 4.52 19.65 -12.24
CA LEU A 187 5.53 18.90 -11.49
C LEU A 187 6.23 19.75 -10.42
N PHE A 188 6.30 21.07 -10.61
CA PHE A 188 7.08 21.98 -9.78
C PHE A 188 6.18 23.04 -9.15
N LEU A 189 6.48 23.38 -7.89
CA LEU A 189 5.80 24.43 -7.16
C LEU A 189 5.99 25.79 -7.81
N LYS A 190 4.96 26.62 -7.69
CA LYS A 190 4.96 28.01 -8.15
C LYS A 190 4.47 28.92 -7.04
N ASN A 191 4.97 30.15 -7.03
CA ASN A 191 4.43 31.22 -6.19
C ASN A 191 3.21 31.88 -6.84
N ASP A 192 2.59 32.83 -6.11
CA ASP A 192 1.42 33.61 -6.53
C ASP A 192 1.64 34.39 -7.86
N GLN A 193 2.90 34.65 -8.24
CA GLN A 193 3.29 35.29 -9.50
C GLN A 193 3.51 34.29 -10.64
N GLY A 194 3.24 33.00 -10.42
CA GLY A 194 3.41 31.92 -11.38
C GLY A 194 4.87 31.49 -11.62
N GLN A 195 5.82 32.04 -10.86
CA GLN A 195 7.26 31.74 -10.95
C GLN A 195 7.59 30.45 -10.19
N PHE A 196 8.57 29.69 -10.67
CA PHE A 196 9.00 28.47 -9.99
C PHE A 196 9.63 28.75 -8.63
N VAL A 197 9.22 27.99 -7.63
CA VAL A 197 9.84 27.99 -6.30
C VAL A 197 11.17 27.23 -6.38
N LEU A 198 12.26 27.88 -5.96
CA LEU A 198 13.63 27.34 -6.04
C LEU A 198 14.20 27.06 -4.66
N ASP A 199 14.89 25.94 -4.49
CA ASP A 199 15.56 25.59 -3.24
C ASP A 199 16.82 26.42 -2.97
N GLN A 200 17.51 26.11 -1.86
CA GLN A 200 18.77 26.78 -1.47
C GLN A 200 19.91 26.66 -2.51
N LYS A 201 19.79 25.78 -3.50
CA LYS A 201 20.75 25.56 -4.58
C LYS A 201 20.27 26.16 -5.91
N GLY A 202 19.08 26.75 -5.95
CA GLY A 202 18.45 27.24 -7.18
C GLY A 202 17.71 26.15 -7.98
N GLU A 203 17.53 24.94 -7.44
CA GLU A 203 16.81 23.86 -8.09
C GLU A 203 15.29 23.99 -7.89
N LYS A 204 14.49 23.72 -8.92
CA LYS A 204 13.02 23.82 -8.84
C LYS A 204 12.45 22.77 -7.88
N ILE A 205 11.67 23.19 -6.89
CA ILE A 205 11.06 22.27 -5.93
C ILE A 205 9.90 21.53 -6.58
N LYS A 206 9.92 20.19 -6.54
CA LYS A 206 8.82 19.33 -7.01
C LYS A 206 7.63 19.39 -6.05
N ILE A 207 6.42 19.42 -6.61
CA ILE A 207 5.17 19.17 -5.89
C ILE A 207 5.23 17.75 -5.32
N GLN A 208 5.04 17.61 -4.01
CA GLN A 208 5.20 16.32 -3.35
C GLN A 208 4.31 16.15 -2.12
N ILE A 209 4.08 14.89 -1.74
CA ILE A 209 3.62 14.53 -0.41
C ILE A 209 4.79 13.87 0.32
N PHE A 210 5.23 14.50 1.41
CA PHE A 210 6.33 14.04 2.24
C PHE A 210 5.82 13.67 3.63
N ILE A 211 6.12 12.46 4.07
CA ILE A 211 5.86 11.96 5.42
C ILE A 211 7.20 11.86 6.12
N GLU A 212 7.47 12.72 7.09
CA GLU A 212 8.73 12.74 7.82
C GLU A 212 8.95 11.47 8.66
N GLU A 213 10.21 11.16 8.94
CA GLU A 213 10.57 10.13 9.90
C GLU A 213 9.95 10.41 11.27
N GLY A 214 9.28 9.42 11.85
CA GLY A 214 8.52 9.52 13.11
C GLY A 214 7.02 9.77 12.94
N ALA A 215 6.58 10.35 11.81
CA ALA A 215 5.16 10.55 11.51
C ALA A 215 4.41 9.20 11.43
N LYS A 216 3.16 9.16 11.90
CA LYS A 216 2.34 7.95 11.92
C LYS A 216 0.99 8.18 11.25
N ILE A 217 0.68 7.34 10.27
CA ILE A 217 -0.63 7.24 9.64
C ILE A 217 -1.16 5.83 9.89
N LYS A 218 -2.31 5.70 10.55
CA LYS A 218 -2.93 4.43 10.89
C LYS A 218 -4.41 4.41 10.52
N THR A 219 -4.89 3.27 10.04
CA THR A 219 -6.34 3.05 9.94
C THR A 219 -6.92 2.36 11.17
N GLU A 220 -7.98 2.93 11.73
CA GLU A 220 -8.64 2.44 12.95
C GLU A 220 -9.65 1.31 12.69
N GLY A 221 -10.12 1.13 11.45
CA GLY A 221 -11.10 0.11 11.08
C GLY A 221 -10.53 -1.00 10.18
N ASN A 222 -11.00 -2.23 10.40
CA ASN A 222 -10.65 -3.39 9.58
C ASN A 222 -11.05 -3.14 8.12
N GLY A 223 -10.09 -3.16 7.19
CA GLY A 223 -10.35 -2.87 5.77
C GLY A 223 -10.23 -1.40 5.38
N GLY A 224 -9.76 -0.54 6.30
CA GLY A 224 -9.43 0.86 6.02
C GLY A 224 -8.37 1.04 4.94
N ARG A 225 -8.32 2.22 4.33
CA ARG A 225 -7.38 2.51 3.22
C ARG A 225 -6.60 3.79 3.42
N VAL A 226 -5.35 3.80 2.99
CA VAL A 226 -4.51 5.00 2.89
C VAL A 226 -4.10 5.15 1.42
N ILE A 227 -4.59 6.17 0.74
CA ILE A 227 -4.26 6.47 -0.66
C ILE A 227 -3.54 7.81 -0.71
N ILE A 228 -2.32 7.83 -1.23
CA ILE A 228 -1.49 9.02 -1.32
C ILE A 228 -1.06 9.22 -2.78
N ALA A 229 -1.45 10.33 -3.39
CA ALA A 229 -1.26 10.58 -4.82
C ALA A 229 -0.64 11.98 -5.09
N ALA A 230 0.55 12.01 -5.70
CA ALA A 230 1.25 13.25 -6.04
C ALA A 230 2.30 13.01 -7.15
N PRO A 231 2.83 14.05 -7.82
CA PRO A 231 3.95 13.89 -8.76
C PRO A 231 5.18 13.26 -8.11
N THR A 232 5.37 13.47 -6.81
CA THR A 232 6.37 12.77 -5.99
C THR A 232 5.78 12.42 -4.63
N VAL A 233 5.81 11.14 -4.25
CA VAL A 233 5.41 10.67 -2.92
C VAL A 233 6.64 10.15 -2.20
N THR A 234 6.91 10.62 -0.98
CA THR A 234 8.03 10.15 -0.16
C THR A 234 7.57 9.81 1.25
N ASN A 235 7.56 8.52 1.59
CA ASN A 235 7.30 8.04 2.95
C ASN A 235 8.62 7.77 3.68
N ALA A 236 8.93 8.54 4.72
CA ALA A 236 9.97 8.23 5.72
C ALA A 236 9.37 7.85 7.10
N GLY A 237 8.08 8.11 7.32
CA GLY A 237 7.35 7.72 8.53
C GLY A 237 6.84 6.27 8.50
N THR A 238 5.76 6.02 9.23
CA THR A 238 5.10 4.70 9.31
C THR A 238 3.64 4.80 8.87
N ILE A 239 3.24 3.94 7.94
CA ILE A 239 1.85 3.76 7.49
C ILE A 239 1.39 2.35 7.87
N GLU A 240 0.30 2.26 8.63
CA GLU A 240 -0.29 1.02 9.13
C GLU A 240 -1.75 0.87 8.65
N THR A 241 -2.03 -0.15 7.85
CA THR A 241 -3.38 -0.44 7.32
C THR A 241 -3.82 -1.89 7.60
N PRO A 242 -4.19 -2.25 8.85
CA PRO A 242 -4.67 -3.59 9.20
C PRO A 242 -5.95 -4.00 8.45
N ASP A 243 -5.96 -5.23 7.94
CA ASP A 243 -6.98 -5.86 7.07
C ASP A 243 -7.29 -5.10 5.76
N GLY A 244 -6.56 -4.00 5.51
CA GLY A 244 -6.88 -2.93 4.58
C GLY A 244 -5.90 -2.79 3.41
N GLN A 245 -5.73 -1.55 2.94
CA GLN A 245 -4.84 -1.28 1.80
C GLN A 245 -4.13 0.07 1.89
N THR A 246 -2.80 0.06 1.74
CA THR A 246 -1.99 1.26 1.46
C THR A 246 -1.72 1.36 -0.04
N ILE A 247 -1.91 2.54 -0.64
CA ILE A 247 -1.59 2.84 -2.04
C ILE A 247 -0.79 4.15 -2.10
N LEU A 248 0.48 4.09 -2.51
CA LEU A 248 1.33 5.25 -2.75
C LEU A 248 1.53 5.42 -4.26
N VAL A 249 1.14 6.56 -4.82
CA VAL A 249 1.03 6.78 -6.27
C VAL A 249 1.77 8.03 -6.72
N GLY A 250 2.81 7.83 -7.52
CA GLY A 250 3.48 8.86 -8.29
C GLY A 250 2.68 9.13 -9.57
N SER A 251 2.02 10.28 -9.68
CA SER A 251 1.38 10.77 -10.91
C SER A 251 1.18 12.28 -10.88
N LYS A 252 1.20 12.94 -12.04
CA LYS A 252 0.99 14.40 -12.17
C LYS A 252 -0.33 14.80 -12.83
N ASP A 253 -1.00 13.86 -13.48
CA ASP A 253 -2.12 14.09 -14.38
C ASP A 253 -3.33 13.22 -14.05
N LYS A 254 -3.20 11.89 -13.94
CA LYS A 254 -4.34 10.98 -13.75
C LYS A 254 -3.96 9.77 -12.92
N VAL A 255 -4.80 9.45 -11.94
CA VAL A 255 -4.77 8.18 -11.21
C VAL A 255 -6.10 7.48 -11.42
N TYR A 256 -6.04 6.24 -11.86
CA TYR A 256 -7.18 5.35 -12.09
C TYR A 256 -7.25 4.34 -10.95
N LEU A 257 -8.45 4.10 -10.43
CA LEU A 257 -8.73 3.09 -9.42
C LEU A 257 -9.87 2.21 -9.92
N GLN A 258 -9.70 0.90 -9.80
CA GLN A 258 -10.73 -0.10 -10.09
C GLN A 258 -10.75 -1.13 -8.96
N GLU A 259 -11.92 -1.64 -8.60
CA GLU A 259 -12.01 -2.76 -7.65
C GLU A 259 -11.52 -4.07 -8.29
N ALA A 260 -10.71 -4.82 -7.57
CA ALA A 260 -10.15 -6.09 -8.05
C ALA A 260 -11.27 -7.12 -8.28
N GLY A 261 -11.35 -7.64 -9.50
CA GLY A 261 -12.29 -8.69 -9.90
C GLY A 261 -11.93 -10.07 -9.37
N SER A 262 -12.79 -11.06 -9.61
CA SER A 262 -12.57 -12.47 -9.23
C SER A 262 -11.42 -13.15 -9.97
N ASP A 263 -10.89 -12.52 -11.02
CA ASP A 263 -9.72 -12.92 -11.78
C ASP A 263 -8.41 -12.29 -11.27
N SER A 264 -8.48 -11.48 -10.19
CA SER A 264 -7.33 -10.86 -9.56
C SER A 264 -6.80 -11.68 -8.39
N ASP A 265 -5.49 -11.92 -8.37
CA ASP A 265 -4.77 -12.52 -7.24
C ASP A 265 -4.73 -11.58 -5.99
N ILE A 266 -5.29 -10.36 -6.06
CA ILE A 266 -5.33 -9.40 -4.94
C ILE A 266 -6.75 -9.01 -4.51
N ARG A 267 -6.89 -8.66 -3.24
CA ARG A 267 -8.11 -8.10 -2.64
C ARG A 267 -7.98 -6.58 -2.56
N GLY A 268 -9.02 -5.82 -2.91
CA GLY A 268 -9.02 -4.35 -2.78
C GLY A 268 -9.02 -3.64 -4.12
N LEU A 269 -8.14 -2.64 -4.30
CA LEU A 269 -8.06 -1.82 -5.51
C LEU A 269 -6.85 -2.17 -6.38
N LEU A 270 -7.11 -2.28 -7.67
CA LEU A 270 -6.14 -2.04 -8.73
C LEU A 270 -5.92 -0.52 -8.87
N VAL A 271 -4.70 -0.14 -9.20
CA VAL A 271 -4.30 1.25 -9.45
C VAL A 271 -3.46 1.30 -10.72
N GLU A 272 -3.72 2.28 -11.58
CA GLU A 272 -2.84 2.65 -12.70
C GLU A 272 -2.78 4.18 -12.81
N VAL A 273 -1.85 4.70 -13.63
CA VAL A 273 -1.60 6.16 -13.77
C VAL A 273 -1.58 6.58 -15.24
N GLY A 274 -1.96 7.82 -15.53
CA GLY A 274 -1.81 8.42 -16.87
C GLY A 274 -0.34 8.63 -17.21
N THR A 275 0.30 9.55 -16.52
CA THR A 275 1.73 9.82 -16.55
C THR A 275 2.32 9.56 -15.16
N GLY A 276 3.29 8.65 -15.10
CA GLY A 276 3.87 8.19 -13.85
C GLY A 276 4.89 9.18 -13.28
N GLY A 277 4.80 9.40 -11.97
CA GLY A 277 5.74 10.19 -11.16
C GLY A 277 6.70 9.31 -10.36
N GLU A 278 7.16 9.82 -9.22
CA GLU A 278 8.14 9.16 -8.37
C GLU A 278 7.54 8.73 -7.02
N THR A 279 7.69 7.46 -6.64
CA THR A 279 7.26 6.94 -5.33
C THR A 279 8.46 6.40 -4.57
N ASN A 280 8.74 7.00 -3.41
CA ASN A 280 9.83 6.65 -2.52
C ASN A 280 9.27 6.13 -1.18
N ASN A 281 9.69 4.94 -0.75
CA ASN A 281 9.40 4.45 0.60
C ASN A 281 10.70 4.15 1.33
N VAL A 282 11.11 5.08 2.19
CA VAL A 282 12.29 5.02 3.06
C VAL A 282 11.92 4.52 4.46
N GLY A 283 10.69 4.81 4.90
CA GLY A 283 10.14 4.39 6.18
C GLY A 283 9.47 3.02 6.09
N LYS A 284 8.26 2.92 6.66
CA LYS A 284 7.51 1.66 6.79
C LYS A 284 6.13 1.79 6.16
N VAL A 285 5.74 0.78 5.39
CA VAL A 285 4.36 0.51 4.97
C VAL A 285 4.03 -0.90 5.45
N ILE A 286 3.02 -1.01 6.32
CA ILE A 286 2.66 -2.25 7.02
C ILE A 286 1.15 -2.50 6.80
N ALA A 287 0.82 -3.56 6.07
CA ALA A 287 -0.56 -3.95 5.77
C ALA A 287 -0.84 -5.37 6.30
N GLU A 288 -1.01 -5.50 7.62
CA GLU A 288 -1.37 -6.78 8.26
C GLU A 288 -2.65 -7.36 7.64
N ARG A 289 -2.62 -8.62 7.17
CA ARG A 289 -3.72 -9.27 6.41
C ARG A 289 -4.24 -8.47 5.20
N GLY A 290 -3.47 -7.47 4.76
CA GLY A 290 -3.89 -6.44 3.80
C GLY A 290 -2.95 -6.34 2.61
N ASN A 291 -2.98 -5.19 1.93
CA ASN A 291 -2.29 -4.99 0.66
C ASN A 291 -1.49 -3.69 0.66
N ALA A 292 -0.25 -3.71 0.16
CA ALA A 292 0.59 -2.53 0.00
C ALA A 292 0.95 -2.33 -1.48
N SER A 293 0.53 -1.24 -2.10
CA SER A 293 0.81 -0.92 -3.50
C SER A 293 1.61 0.37 -3.62
N LEU A 294 2.80 0.31 -4.19
CA LEU A 294 3.62 1.46 -4.54
C LEU A 294 3.70 1.53 -6.07
N MET A 295 3.27 2.64 -6.64
CA MET A 295 3.18 2.83 -8.09
C MET A 295 3.77 4.17 -8.52
N GLY A 296 4.37 4.21 -9.72
CA GLY A 296 4.75 5.43 -10.43
C GLY A 296 5.46 5.08 -11.74
N PHE A 297 6.20 6.03 -12.34
CA PHE A 297 7.20 5.68 -13.36
C PHE A 297 8.53 5.25 -12.71
N ALA A 298 8.81 5.76 -11.51
CA ALA A 298 9.91 5.29 -10.68
C ALA A 298 9.40 4.89 -9.28
N VAL A 299 9.68 3.65 -8.87
CA VAL A 299 9.34 3.13 -7.53
C VAL A 299 10.64 2.75 -6.82
N ASN A 300 10.95 3.47 -5.74
CA ASN A 300 12.17 3.31 -4.96
C ASN A 300 11.83 2.81 -3.55
N GLN A 301 11.88 1.50 -3.38
CA GLN A 301 11.72 0.82 -2.11
C GLN A 301 13.06 0.82 -1.38
N LYS A 302 13.17 1.56 -0.26
CA LYS A 302 14.41 1.71 0.51
C LYS A 302 14.27 1.22 1.96
N GLY A 303 13.09 1.35 2.55
CA GLY A 303 12.76 0.86 3.88
C GLY A 303 12.04 -0.49 3.87
N ILE A 304 10.89 -0.53 4.53
CA ILE A 304 10.05 -1.74 4.70
C ILE A 304 8.71 -1.55 3.99
N ALA A 305 8.33 -2.52 3.16
CA ALA A 305 7.00 -2.67 2.61
C ALA A 305 6.55 -4.10 2.88
N SER A 306 5.67 -4.27 3.87
CA SER A 306 5.26 -5.58 4.35
C SER A 306 3.74 -5.74 4.39
N ALA A 307 3.30 -6.95 4.08
CA ALA A 307 1.95 -7.42 4.43
C ALA A 307 2.07 -8.71 5.27
N THR A 308 0.96 -9.15 5.86
CA THR A 308 0.87 -10.51 6.41
C THR A 308 -0.26 -11.28 5.73
N THR A 309 -0.19 -12.61 5.78
CA THR A 309 -1.21 -13.51 5.26
C THR A 309 -1.73 -14.41 6.36
N SER A 310 -3.05 -14.60 6.41
CA SER A 310 -3.72 -15.54 7.32
C SER A 310 -4.37 -16.67 6.51
N VAL A 311 -4.87 -17.70 7.20
CA VAL A 311 -5.60 -18.82 6.56
C VAL A 311 -6.90 -18.41 5.85
N ARG A 312 -7.38 -17.17 6.04
CA ARG A 312 -8.61 -16.62 5.43
C ARG A 312 -8.37 -15.43 4.49
N LEU A 313 -7.27 -14.70 4.65
CA LEU A 313 -6.98 -13.46 3.92
C LEU A 313 -5.55 -13.51 3.39
N ASN A 314 -5.39 -13.46 2.07
CA ASN A 314 -4.10 -13.31 1.44
C ASN A 314 -3.59 -11.87 1.54
N GLY A 315 -2.33 -11.72 1.96
CA GLY A 315 -1.62 -10.45 1.91
C GLY A 315 -0.89 -10.26 0.58
N SER A 316 -0.76 -9.01 0.12
CA SER A 316 0.04 -8.71 -1.07
C SER A 316 0.90 -7.45 -0.98
N VAL A 317 2.04 -7.44 -1.69
CA VAL A 317 2.86 -6.25 -1.90
C VAL A 317 3.13 -6.06 -3.39
N ARG A 318 2.84 -4.87 -3.93
CA ARG A 318 2.97 -4.54 -5.36
C ARG A 318 3.90 -3.34 -5.54
N LEU A 319 4.99 -3.49 -6.29
CA LEU A 319 5.93 -2.42 -6.64
C LEU A 319 5.94 -2.25 -8.17
N LEU A 320 5.24 -1.22 -8.66
CA LEU A 320 4.82 -1.11 -10.06
C LEU A 320 5.36 0.17 -10.70
N ALA A 321 6.38 0.03 -11.55
CA ALA A 321 6.94 1.11 -12.33
C ALA A 321 6.40 1.06 -13.78
N ARG A 322 5.30 1.77 -14.05
CA ARG A 322 4.61 1.82 -15.35
C ARG A 322 3.70 3.05 -15.45
N GLU A 323 3.30 3.41 -16.67
CA GLU A 323 2.38 4.52 -16.92
C GLU A 323 1.50 4.27 -18.16
N GLY A 324 0.47 5.07 -18.32
CA GLY A 324 -0.61 4.86 -19.27
C GLY A 324 -1.50 3.69 -18.88
N ILE A 325 -2.69 3.66 -19.48
CA ILE A 325 -3.59 2.51 -19.43
C ILE A 325 -3.87 2.03 -20.85
N GLN A 326 -4.18 0.74 -21.00
CA GLN A 326 -4.76 0.22 -22.24
C GLN A 326 -6.18 0.77 -22.41
N SER A 327 -6.67 0.82 -23.65
CA SER A 327 -8.05 1.25 -23.91
C SER A 327 -9.02 0.29 -23.21
N PRO A 328 -9.94 0.78 -22.36
CA PRO A 328 -10.89 -0.11 -21.67
C PRO A 328 -11.77 -0.92 -22.64
N SER A 329 -12.01 -0.38 -23.85
CA SER A 329 -12.71 -1.11 -24.92
C SER A 329 -11.95 -2.32 -25.46
N SER A 330 -10.61 -2.35 -25.39
CA SER A 330 -9.80 -3.51 -25.80
C SER A 330 -9.53 -4.50 -24.66
N THR A 331 -9.75 -4.11 -23.40
CA THR A 331 -9.51 -4.96 -22.22
C THR A 331 -10.78 -5.56 -21.63
N GLY A 332 -11.95 -5.27 -22.20
CA GLY A 332 -13.24 -5.66 -21.64
C GLY A 332 -13.60 -4.91 -20.35
N GLY A 333 -13.19 -3.64 -20.24
CA GLY A 333 -13.41 -2.79 -19.06
C GLY A 333 -12.36 -2.95 -17.95
N LYS A 334 -11.31 -3.75 -18.16
CA LYS A 334 -10.27 -3.98 -17.14
C LYS A 334 -9.19 -2.89 -17.16
N LEU A 335 -8.81 -2.43 -15.97
CA LEU A 335 -7.72 -1.49 -15.75
C LEU A 335 -6.38 -2.21 -15.92
N LEU A 336 -5.79 -2.10 -17.11
CA LEU A 336 -4.49 -2.71 -17.44
C LEU A 336 -3.46 -1.65 -17.84
N PRO A 337 -2.18 -1.82 -17.49
CA PRO A 337 -1.11 -0.87 -17.79
C PRO A 337 -0.83 -0.72 -19.28
N GLY A 338 -0.52 0.51 -19.71
CA GLY A 338 -0.23 0.86 -21.10
C GLY A 338 1.25 0.69 -21.50
N SER A 339 2.19 1.25 -20.74
CA SER A 339 3.61 1.33 -21.10
C SER A 339 4.56 1.27 -19.91
N THR A 340 5.80 0.86 -20.15
CA THR A 340 6.95 1.03 -19.24
C THR A 340 8.04 1.93 -19.83
N THR A 341 7.81 2.51 -21.01
CA THR A 341 8.78 3.37 -21.71
C THR A 341 8.15 4.64 -22.25
N ARG A 342 9.00 5.65 -22.45
CA ARG A 342 8.64 6.93 -23.09
C ARG A 342 9.45 7.11 -24.36
N ALA A 343 8.85 7.77 -25.36
CA ALA A 343 9.58 8.19 -26.56
C ALA A 343 10.62 9.29 -26.24
N THR A 344 10.31 10.18 -25.30
CA THR A 344 11.16 11.30 -24.87
C THR A 344 11.18 11.44 -23.36
N ASP A 345 12.25 12.03 -22.82
CA ASP A 345 12.27 12.48 -21.42
C ASP A 345 11.26 13.63 -21.25
N GLN A 346 10.56 13.65 -20.11
CA GLN A 346 9.55 14.67 -19.80
C GLN A 346 10.11 15.81 -18.93
N GLY A 347 11.42 15.85 -18.68
CA GLY A 347 12.07 16.85 -17.82
C GLY A 347 11.80 16.64 -16.33
N ASP A 348 11.41 15.42 -15.94
CA ASP A 348 11.08 15.05 -14.55
C ASP A 348 12.24 14.38 -13.78
N GLY A 349 13.33 14.09 -14.48
CA GLY A 349 14.51 13.41 -13.95
C GLY A 349 14.36 11.89 -13.84
N LEU A 350 13.28 11.31 -14.37
CA LEU A 350 13.03 9.86 -14.36
C LEU A 350 13.47 9.16 -15.66
N GLY A 351 13.76 9.94 -16.71
CA GLY A 351 14.20 9.42 -18.00
C GLY A 351 13.07 8.76 -18.80
N THR A 352 13.44 7.81 -19.65
CA THR A 352 12.55 7.14 -20.62
C THR A 352 12.24 5.68 -20.32
N SER A 353 12.70 5.14 -19.18
CA SER A 353 12.44 3.75 -18.77
C SER A 353 11.93 3.68 -17.35
N ALA A 354 10.72 3.15 -17.17
CA ALA A 354 10.13 2.98 -15.86
C ALA A 354 10.97 2.00 -15.02
N LYS A 355 11.26 2.37 -13.76
CA LYS A 355 12.22 1.65 -12.91
C LYS A 355 11.67 1.32 -11.53
N VAL A 356 11.77 0.05 -11.12
CA VAL A 356 11.71 -0.34 -9.71
C VAL A 356 13.14 -0.49 -9.17
N THR A 357 13.43 0.13 -8.04
CA THR A 357 14.68 -0.05 -7.29
C THR A 357 14.34 -0.54 -5.89
N LEU A 358 14.84 -1.73 -5.53
CA LEU A 358 14.91 -2.21 -4.15
C LEU A 358 16.32 -1.87 -3.66
N SER A 359 16.43 -0.85 -2.81
CA SER A 359 17.71 -0.29 -2.38
C SER A 359 18.43 -1.16 -1.36
N LYS A 360 19.70 -0.83 -1.09
CA LYS A 360 20.55 -1.61 -0.19
C LYS A 360 19.90 -1.82 1.18
N GLY A 361 19.74 -3.08 1.58
CA GLY A 361 19.11 -3.48 2.83
C GLY A 361 17.57 -3.31 2.90
N SER A 362 16.90 -2.89 1.83
CA SER A 362 15.43 -2.74 1.83
C SER A 362 14.74 -4.10 1.96
N VAL A 363 13.59 -4.13 2.64
CA VAL A 363 12.77 -5.34 2.82
C VAL A 363 11.41 -5.16 2.16
N THR A 364 11.05 -6.14 1.34
CA THR A 364 9.72 -6.32 0.75
C THR A 364 9.22 -7.70 1.15
N SER A 365 8.24 -7.80 2.05
CA SER A 365 7.79 -9.12 2.55
C SER A 365 6.28 -9.34 2.56
N VAL A 366 5.87 -10.60 2.39
CA VAL A 366 4.60 -11.08 2.91
C VAL A 366 4.89 -12.25 3.85
N ASP A 367 4.69 -11.97 5.13
CA ASP A 367 4.91 -12.90 6.22
C ASP A 367 3.62 -13.63 6.60
N LEU A 368 3.73 -14.72 7.37
CA LEU A 368 2.54 -15.28 8.02
C LEU A 368 2.10 -14.35 9.14
N ASP A 369 0.79 -14.26 9.36
CA ASP A 369 0.22 -13.52 10.48
C ASP A 369 0.79 -14.04 11.82
N ALA A 370 1.07 -13.11 12.73
CA ALA A 370 1.60 -13.42 14.05
C ALA A 370 0.52 -13.95 15.00
N ASP A 371 -0.75 -13.58 14.75
CA ASP A 371 -1.90 -14.15 15.46
C ASP A 371 -2.22 -15.55 14.93
N LYS A 372 -1.98 -16.55 15.78
CA LYS A 372 -2.16 -17.98 15.47
C LYS A 372 -3.52 -18.53 15.89
N SER A 373 -4.46 -17.68 16.30
CA SER A 373 -5.78 -18.11 16.80
C SER A 373 -6.73 -18.59 15.70
N LEU A 374 -6.57 -18.10 14.46
CA LEU A 374 -7.40 -18.48 13.32
C LEU A 374 -6.92 -19.79 12.68
N THR A 375 -7.77 -20.81 12.73
CA THR A 375 -7.58 -22.09 12.05
C THR A 375 -8.47 -22.20 10.80
N ALA A 376 -8.08 -23.09 9.88
CA ALA A 376 -8.87 -23.49 8.73
C ALA A 376 -8.83 -25.02 8.58
N ILE A 377 -9.77 -25.58 7.83
CA ILE A 377 -9.80 -27.02 7.52
C ILE A 377 -8.68 -27.32 6.50
N ASP A 378 -7.86 -28.35 6.72
CA ASP A 378 -6.67 -28.66 5.87
C ASP A 378 -7.03 -28.89 4.38
N ALA A 379 -8.27 -29.33 4.11
CA ALA A 379 -8.80 -29.52 2.76
C ALA A 379 -9.21 -28.22 2.04
N GLN A 380 -9.27 -27.08 2.74
CA GLN A 380 -9.62 -25.79 2.12
C GLN A 380 -8.39 -25.17 1.45
N ALA A 381 -8.49 -24.95 0.14
CA ALA A 381 -7.45 -24.22 -0.59
C ALA A 381 -7.26 -22.80 -0.01
N GLN A 382 -6.06 -22.54 0.49
CA GLN A 382 -5.68 -21.23 1.04
C GLN A 382 -5.15 -20.34 -0.09
N ALA A 383 -5.64 -19.10 -0.16
CA ALA A 383 -5.14 -18.13 -1.13
C ALA A 383 -3.68 -17.79 -0.80
N ALA A 384 -2.76 -18.02 -1.74
CA ALA A 384 -1.35 -17.72 -1.55
C ALA A 384 -1.11 -16.20 -1.44
N SER A 385 -0.19 -15.81 -0.57
CA SER A 385 0.35 -14.44 -0.55
C SER A 385 1.07 -14.12 -1.86
N THR A 386 1.08 -12.84 -2.26
CA THR A 386 1.68 -12.43 -3.53
C THR A 386 2.59 -11.21 -3.39
N ILE A 387 3.76 -11.26 -4.04
CA ILE A 387 4.59 -10.08 -4.30
C ILE A 387 4.68 -9.88 -5.82
N GLU A 388 4.22 -8.74 -6.32
CA GLU A 388 4.35 -8.32 -7.72
C GLU A 388 5.38 -7.19 -7.81
N ILE A 389 6.42 -7.37 -8.61
CA ILE A 389 7.41 -6.33 -8.94
C ILE A 389 7.48 -6.20 -10.45
N SER A 390 7.14 -5.04 -11.00
CA SER A 390 7.00 -4.85 -12.45
C SER A 390 7.57 -3.51 -12.92
N GLY A 391 8.28 -3.50 -14.06
CA GLY A 391 8.66 -2.28 -14.77
C GLY A 391 9.53 -2.54 -16.00
N HIS A 392 10.13 -1.51 -16.60
CA HIS A 392 11.11 -1.74 -17.68
C HIS A 392 12.47 -2.19 -17.11
N LYS A 393 12.88 -1.59 -16.00
CA LYS A 393 14.11 -1.93 -15.28
C LYS A 393 13.77 -2.28 -13.84
N VAL A 394 14.10 -3.49 -13.41
CA VAL A 394 14.01 -3.89 -12.00
C VAL A 394 15.42 -4.08 -11.46
N LEU A 395 15.77 -3.35 -10.40
CA LEU A 395 17.07 -3.42 -9.75
C LEU A 395 16.91 -3.84 -8.29
N LEU A 396 17.48 -4.99 -7.93
CA LEU A 396 17.64 -5.44 -6.55
C LEU A 396 19.09 -5.15 -6.13
N GLN A 397 19.29 -4.21 -5.22
CA GLN A 397 20.63 -3.82 -4.76
C GLN A 397 21.19 -4.76 -3.68
N ASP A 398 22.48 -4.61 -3.35
CA ASP A 398 23.17 -5.38 -2.32
C ASP A 398 22.37 -5.48 -0.99
N GLN A 399 22.25 -6.68 -0.42
CA GLN A 399 21.44 -7.00 0.76
C GLN A 399 19.93 -6.70 0.68
N SER A 400 19.36 -6.31 -0.47
CA SER A 400 17.89 -6.18 -0.60
C SER A 400 17.20 -7.55 -0.49
N THR A 401 16.07 -7.62 0.23
CA THR A 401 15.34 -8.87 0.47
C THR A 401 13.90 -8.78 -0.02
N VAL A 402 13.51 -9.75 -0.84
CA VAL A 402 12.11 -10.05 -1.20
C VAL A 402 11.74 -11.39 -0.56
N GLN A 403 10.70 -11.44 0.27
CA GLN A 403 10.31 -12.69 0.96
C GLN A 403 8.80 -12.91 0.94
N ALA A 404 8.32 -14.07 0.47
CA ALA A 404 6.92 -14.47 0.59
C ALA A 404 6.82 -15.90 1.11
N LYS A 405 6.53 -16.06 2.41
CA LYS A 405 6.51 -17.38 3.07
C LYS A 405 5.36 -18.22 2.52
N SER A 406 5.69 -19.31 1.81
CA SER A 406 4.74 -20.13 1.05
C SER A 406 3.89 -19.33 0.03
N GLY A 407 4.40 -18.20 -0.45
CA GLY A 407 3.72 -17.30 -1.38
C GLY A 407 4.29 -17.32 -2.79
N LYS A 408 3.65 -16.58 -3.70
CA LYS A 408 4.13 -16.33 -5.07
C LYS A 408 4.94 -15.03 -5.09
N VAL A 409 6.13 -15.06 -5.69
CA VAL A 409 6.89 -13.85 -6.04
C VAL A 409 7.00 -13.77 -7.56
N SER A 410 6.44 -12.70 -8.14
CA SER A 410 6.51 -12.38 -9.57
C SER A 410 7.37 -11.14 -9.76
N ILE A 411 8.50 -11.28 -10.45
CA ILE A 411 9.36 -10.16 -10.83
C ILE A 411 9.45 -10.13 -12.35
N ALA A 412 8.91 -9.08 -12.96
CA ALA A 412 8.78 -8.95 -14.40
C ALA A 412 9.43 -7.66 -14.90
N ALA A 413 10.46 -7.78 -15.73
CA ALA A 413 10.89 -6.68 -16.60
C ALA A 413 10.18 -6.81 -17.95
N VAL A 414 9.43 -5.78 -18.35
CA VAL A 414 8.54 -5.81 -19.50
C VAL A 414 8.77 -4.59 -20.38
N ASP A 415 8.96 -4.79 -21.69
CA ASP A 415 9.11 -3.70 -22.67
C ASP A 415 7.76 -3.04 -23.02
N ASN A 416 6.71 -3.85 -23.17
CA ASN A 416 5.34 -3.40 -23.42
C ASN A 416 4.35 -4.25 -22.60
N PRO A 417 3.63 -3.70 -21.60
CA PRO A 417 2.65 -4.44 -20.82
C PRO A 417 1.44 -4.95 -21.62
N ALA A 418 1.11 -4.33 -22.76
CA ALA A 418 0.04 -4.78 -23.65
C ALA A 418 0.45 -5.98 -24.53
N ASP A 419 1.75 -6.18 -24.75
CA ASP A 419 2.28 -7.43 -25.32
C ASP A 419 3.58 -7.87 -24.60
N PRO A 420 3.46 -8.63 -23.49
CA PRO A 420 4.61 -9.14 -22.73
C PRO A 420 5.50 -10.13 -23.49
N ARG A 421 5.11 -10.55 -24.72
CA ARG A 421 5.93 -11.43 -25.56
C ARG A 421 7.03 -10.64 -26.26
N LEU A 422 6.83 -9.34 -26.51
CA LEU A 422 7.86 -8.46 -27.08
C LEU A 422 9.12 -8.46 -26.20
N LYS A 423 10.26 -8.74 -26.83
CA LYS A 423 11.59 -8.73 -26.19
C LYS A 423 12.38 -7.54 -26.72
N GLY A 424 12.77 -6.63 -25.84
CA GLY A 424 13.55 -5.45 -26.16
C GLY A 424 14.70 -5.25 -25.17
N LYS A 425 14.67 -4.14 -24.43
CA LYS A 425 15.72 -3.68 -23.52
C LYS A 425 15.33 -3.78 -22.04
N ALA A 426 14.13 -4.30 -21.74
CA ALA A 426 13.71 -4.51 -20.37
C ALA A 426 14.63 -5.53 -19.66
N ARG A 427 14.99 -5.25 -18.40
CA ARG A 427 15.95 -6.06 -17.65
C ARG A 427 15.69 -6.13 -16.16
N ILE A 428 15.98 -7.28 -15.58
CA ILE A 428 16.10 -7.50 -14.13
C ILE A 428 17.59 -7.59 -13.81
N LEU A 429 18.06 -6.85 -12.81
CA LEU A 429 19.43 -6.91 -12.31
C LEU A 429 19.42 -7.18 -10.81
N LEU A 430 20.10 -8.25 -10.39
CA LEU A 430 20.34 -8.61 -9.01
C LEU A 430 21.82 -8.33 -8.69
N GLU A 431 22.07 -7.41 -7.76
CA GLU A 431 23.40 -7.18 -7.20
C GLU A 431 23.76 -8.29 -6.19
N LYS A 432 25.06 -8.44 -5.88
CA LYS A 432 25.58 -9.42 -4.92
C LYS A 432 24.81 -9.32 -3.60
N GLY A 433 24.37 -10.45 -3.04
CA GLY A 433 23.71 -10.48 -1.73
C GLY A 433 22.26 -10.03 -1.71
N SER A 434 21.69 -9.60 -2.85
CA SER A 434 20.22 -9.53 -2.98
C SER A 434 19.61 -10.93 -2.84
N LYS A 435 18.45 -11.03 -2.18
CA LYS A 435 17.80 -12.31 -1.84
C LYS A 435 16.33 -12.29 -2.25
N ILE A 436 15.89 -13.38 -2.89
CA ILE A 436 14.48 -13.71 -3.09
C ILE A 436 14.21 -15.01 -2.32
N ASP A 437 13.24 -14.99 -1.42
CA ASP A 437 12.92 -16.10 -0.52
C ASP A 437 11.44 -16.46 -0.56
N VAL A 438 11.11 -17.51 -1.31
CA VAL A 438 9.77 -18.12 -1.35
C VAL A 438 9.68 -19.39 -0.50
N SER A 439 10.67 -19.64 0.38
CA SER A 439 10.67 -20.85 1.19
C SER A 439 9.53 -20.84 2.21
N GLY A 440 8.94 -22.02 2.44
CA GLY A 440 7.93 -22.20 3.46
C GLY A 440 8.50 -22.09 4.88
N VAL A 441 7.61 -21.99 5.86
CA VAL A 441 8.00 -22.03 7.28
C VAL A 441 8.60 -23.39 7.64
N LYS A 442 9.76 -23.35 8.30
CA LYS A 442 10.39 -24.53 8.93
C LYS A 442 9.86 -24.70 10.35
N ASN A 443 9.94 -25.92 10.87
CA ASN A 443 9.57 -26.27 12.25
C ASN A 443 8.09 -26.00 12.59
N VAL A 444 7.18 -26.17 11.62
CA VAL A 444 5.74 -26.14 11.87
C VAL A 444 5.35 -27.40 12.66
N SER A 445 4.73 -27.22 13.82
CA SER A 445 4.15 -28.33 14.59
C SER A 445 2.88 -28.80 13.91
N LEU A 446 2.91 -29.99 13.30
CA LEU A 446 1.75 -30.63 12.71
C LEU A 446 1.24 -31.76 13.62
N PRO A 447 -0.08 -31.90 13.81
CA PRO A 447 -0.65 -33.04 14.51
C PRO A 447 -0.21 -34.37 13.90
N ILE A 448 0.12 -35.35 14.75
CA ILE A 448 0.62 -36.66 14.29
C ILE A 448 -0.42 -37.41 13.44
N GLU A 449 -1.71 -37.18 13.75
CA GLU A 449 -2.89 -37.70 13.04
C GLU A 449 -2.90 -37.36 11.54
N ARG A 450 -2.22 -36.29 11.09
CA ARG A 450 -2.11 -35.95 9.66
C ARG A 450 -1.36 -37.01 8.85
N ASN A 451 -0.51 -37.80 9.51
CA ASN A 451 0.15 -38.94 8.88
C ASN A 451 -0.66 -40.24 9.01
N VAL A 452 -1.78 -40.25 9.73
CA VAL A 452 -2.55 -41.45 10.02
C VAL A 452 -3.76 -41.55 9.09
N VAL A 453 -3.79 -42.58 8.26
CA VAL A 453 -4.93 -42.88 7.38
C VAL A 453 -5.73 -44.05 7.96
N GLN A 454 -7.06 -43.91 8.01
CA GLN A 454 -7.94 -45.04 8.29
C GLN A 454 -8.18 -45.84 7.00
N VAL A 455 -7.74 -47.10 6.98
CA VAL A 455 -7.95 -48.02 5.84
C VAL A 455 -8.82 -49.19 6.30
N GLU A 456 -9.79 -49.60 5.47
CA GLU A 456 -10.51 -50.86 5.67
C GLU A 456 -9.82 -51.97 4.87
N LEU A 457 -9.37 -53.02 5.55
CA LEU A 457 -8.60 -54.09 4.95
C LEU A 457 -9.51 -55.07 4.19
N ARG A 458 -9.47 -55.06 2.85
CA ARG A 458 -10.13 -56.03 1.98
C ARG A 458 -9.09 -56.93 1.29
N LYS A 459 -9.54 -57.74 0.33
CA LYS A 459 -8.70 -58.78 -0.31
C LYS A 459 -7.55 -58.21 -1.15
N ASN A 460 -7.64 -56.95 -1.59
CA ASN A 460 -6.61 -56.28 -2.38
C ASN A 460 -5.52 -55.69 -1.49
N GLU A 461 -5.88 -55.12 -0.35
CA GLU A 461 -4.97 -54.55 0.65
C GLU A 461 -4.21 -55.66 1.37
N LEU A 462 -4.83 -56.83 1.53
CA LEU A 462 -4.24 -58.06 2.07
C LEU A 462 -3.69 -58.99 0.97
N LYS A 463 -3.40 -58.48 -0.24
CA LYS A 463 -2.92 -59.31 -1.35
C LYS A 463 -1.59 -60.01 -1.01
N ASP A 464 -0.68 -59.32 -0.32
CA ASP A 464 0.67 -59.82 0.00
C ASP A 464 0.70 -60.64 1.32
N ALA A 465 -0.44 -60.82 1.97
CA ALA A 465 -0.60 -61.66 3.16
C ALA A 465 -1.78 -62.64 3.02
N PRO A 466 -1.62 -63.74 2.24
CA PRO A 466 -2.69 -64.68 1.93
C PRO A 466 -3.45 -65.22 3.15
N LEU A 467 -2.75 -65.47 4.26
CA LEU A 467 -3.33 -65.98 5.51
C LEU A 467 -4.29 -65.00 6.21
N GLN A 468 -4.23 -63.70 5.90
CA GLN A 468 -5.11 -62.69 6.49
C GLN A 468 -6.31 -62.34 5.62
N ARG A 469 -6.36 -62.78 4.34
CA ARG A 469 -7.44 -62.45 3.40
C ARG A 469 -8.84 -62.92 3.83
N GLU A 470 -8.91 -63.92 4.69
CA GLU A 470 -10.12 -64.40 5.39
C GLU A 470 -9.89 -64.43 6.93
N GLY A 471 -8.85 -63.72 7.40
CA GLY A 471 -8.37 -63.75 8.79
C GLY A 471 -8.98 -62.64 9.66
N VAL A 472 -8.47 -62.51 10.89
CA VAL A 472 -9.00 -61.58 11.90
C VAL A 472 -8.94 -60.10 11.49
N LEU A 473 -8.06 -59.76 10.53
CA LEU A 473 -7.91 -58.42 9.96
C LEU A 473 -8.86 -58.12 8.79
N PHE A 474 -9.49 -59.14 8.19
CA PHE A 474 -10.40 -58.93 7.06
C PHE A 474 -11.65 -58.14 7.48
N GLY A 475 -11.96 -57.07 6.74
CA GLY A 475 -13.08 -56.18 7.05
C GLY A 475 -12.88 -55.32 8.30
N LYS A 476 -11.66 -55.24 8.84
CA LYS A 476 -11.33 -54.30 9.93
C LYS A 476 -10.90 -52.95 9.36
N LYS A 477 -11.31 -51.88 10.05
CA LYS A 477 -10.75 -50.54 9.89
C LYS A 477 -9.55 -50.42 10.81
N VAL A 478 -8.39 -50.12 10.25
CA VAL A 478 -7.13 -49.95 10.97
C VAL A 478 -6.57 -48.55 10.75
N LEU A 479 -5.73 -48.08 11.67
CA LEU A 479 -5.05 -46.80 11.55
C LEU A 479 -3.60 -47.03 11.12
N VAL A 480 -3.20 -46.35 10.04
CA VAL A 480 -1.95 -46.61 9.33
C VAL A 480 -1.13 -45.32 9.30
N ASP A 481 0.04 -45.31 9.95
CA ASP A 481 0.95 -44.16 9.91
C ASP A 481 1.79 -44.19 8.63
N LEU A 482 1.52 -43.27 7.71
CA LEU A 482 2.18 -43.16 6.41
C LEU A 482 3.70 -42.93 6.49
N ARG A 483 4.24 -42.57 7.66
CA ARG A 483 5.70 -42.43 7.85
C ARG A 483 6.41 -43.77 7.96
N ASP A 484 5.69 -44.81 8.36
CA ASP A 484 6.19 -46.19 8.42
C ASP A 484 5.98 -46.93 7.07
N ALA A 485 5.50 -46.22 6.03
CA ALA A 485 5.18 -46.78 4.71
C ALA A 485 6.24 -46.56 3.63
N ASP A 486 6.42 -47.57 2.77
CA ASP A 486 7.04 -47.40 1.45
C ASP A 486 6.03 -46.70 0.53
N LEU A 487 6.26 -45.42 0.23
CA LEU A 487 5.40 -44.57 -0.57
C LEU A 487 5.99 -44.39 -1.98
N LYS A 488 5.22 -44.79 -3.00
CA LYS A 488 5.59 -44.61 -4.42
C LYS A 488 4.72 -43.52 -5.03
N TYR A 489 5.36 -42.63 -5.76
CA TYR A 489 4.73 -41.49 -6.42
C TYR A 489 4.90 -41.58 -7.93
N SER A 490 3.99 -40.97 -8.68
CA SER A 490 4.10 -40.77 -10.12
C SER A 490 5.15 -39.71 -10.47
N ALA A 491 5.51 -39.61 -11.74
CA ALA A 491 6.34 -38.51 -12.24
C ALA A 491 5.68 -37.12 -12.11
N THR A 492 4.37 -37.06 -11.84
CA THR A 492 3.60 -35.83 -11.57
C THR A 492 3.42 -35.54 -10.07
N GLY A 493 3.93 -36.41 -9.18
CA GLY A 493 3.88 -36.23 -7.73
C GLY A 493 2.62 -36.79 -7.04
N GLU A 494 1.74 -37.48 -7.76
CA GLU A 494 0.59 -38.19 -7.16
C GLU A 494 1.04 -39.49 -6.49
N LEU A 495 0.49 -39.82 -5.33
CA LEU A 495 0.76 -41.10 -4.65
C LEU A 495 0.12 -42.26 -5.45
N THR A 496 0.92 -43.19 -5.95
CA THR A 496 0.46 -44.32 -6.78
C THR A 496 0.35 -45.63 -6.01
N SER A 497 1.13 -45.82 -4.95
CA SER A 497 0.94 -46.92 -4.00
C SER A 497 1.63 -46.63 -2.66
N ALA A 498 1.02 -47.08 -1.57
CA ALA A 498 1.66 -47.19 -0.26
C ALA A 498 1.78 -48.68 0.12
N SER A 499 2.79 -49.06 0.89
CA SER A 499 2.94 -50.43 1.40
C SER A 499 3.53 -50.41 2.81
N ILE A 500 2.92 -51.18 3.72
CA ILE A 500 3.31 -51.27 5.14
C ILE A 500 3.41 -52.73 5.58
N PRO A 501 4.41 -53.10 6.40
CA PRO A 501 4.44 -54.40 7.05
C PRO A 501 3.25 -54.54 8.01
N LEU A 502 2.57 -55.69 7.99
CA LEU A 502 1.41 -55.96 8.86
C LEU A 502 1.72 -55.91 10.37
N ALA A 503 3.00 -55.98 10.75
CA ALA A 503 3.45 -55.82 12.14
C ALA A 503 3.36 -54.37 12.64
N ASP A 504 3.34 -53.38 11.75
CA ASP A 504 3.37 -51.95 12.07
C ASP A 504 1.96 -51.31 12.06
N ILE A 505 0.94 -52.10 11.73
CA ILE A 505 -0.48 -51.72 11.82
C ILE A 505 -0.92 -51.71 13.30
N LYS A 506 -1.49 -50.59 13.75
CA LYS A 506 -1.88 -50.33 15.15
C LYS A 506 -3.40 -50.27 15.35
#